data_AF-A0A0N4W2B7-F1
#
_entry.id   AF-A0A0N4W2B7-F1
#
_cell.length_a   1.000
_cell.length_b   1.000
_cell.length_c   1.000
_cell.angle_alpha   90.00
_cell.angle_beta   90.00
_cell.angle_gamma   90.00
#
_symmetry.space_group_name_H-M   'P 1'
#
loop_
_entity.id
_entity.type
_entity.pdbx_description
1 polymer ?
#
loop_
_entity_poly.entity_id
_entity_poly.type
_entity_poly.pdbx_seq_one_letter_code
_entity_poly.pdbx_strand_id
1 'polypeptide(L)'
;MKTISIVNCYSTHSAADEVTFDAFYDQLEEFIHSEKSFYKFFVDFNARLGEAQEEEFSIVKFEMGNRNANGNRLAELLSAAPLFQGISFFQKLDMAVSKRYNSC
;
A
#
# COMPACT_ATOMS: atom_id res chain seq x y z
N MET A 1 8.79 24.39 -6.21
CA MET A 1 7.59 24.12 -5.39
C MET A 1 7.58 22.62 -5.12
N LYS A 2 7.38 22.17 -3.87
CA LYS A 2 7.23 20.73 -3.61
C LYS A 2 5.84 20.31 -4.06
N THR A 3 5.75 19.37 -4.99
CA THR A 3 4.48 18.84 -5.49
C THR A 3 4.17 17.49 -4.85
N ILE A 4 2.88 17.19 -4.76
CA ILE A 4 2.36 15.94 -4.22
C ILE A 4 1.54 15.28 -5.33
N SER A 5 1.85 14.03 -5.67
CA SER A 5 1.02 13.18 -6.52
C SER A 5 0.33 12.12 -5.65
N ILE A 6 -0.97 11.93 -5.85
CA ILE A 6 -1.73 10.81 -5.29
C ILE A 6 -2.25 10.00 -6.47
N VAL A 7 -1.86 8.74 -6.52
CA VAL A 7 -2.06 7.86 -7.67
C VAL A 7 -2.86 6.65 -7.21
N ASN A 8 -4.05 6.50 -7.77
CA ASN A 8 -4.89 5.36 -7.49
C ASN A 8 -4.47 4.18 -8.37
N CYS A 9 -3.98 3.11 -7.76
CA CYS A 9 -3.40 1.94 -8.43
C CYS A 9 -4.36 0.76 -8.26
N TYR A 10 -5.53 0.81 -8.89
CA TYR A 10 -6.55 -0.22 -8.78
C TYR A 10 -6.03 -1.56 -9.31
N SER A 11 -5.37 -2.32 -8.44
CA SER A 11 -4.68 -3.55 -8.82
C SER A 11 -5.68 -4.59 -9.29
N THR A 12 -5.22 -5.44 -10.19
CA THR A 12 -6.00 -6.53 -10.75
C THR A 12 -6.53 -7.46 -9.66
N HIS A 13 -7.72 -7.99 -9.89
CA HIS A 13 -8.32 -8.98 -8.99
C HIS A 13 -7.49 -10.26 -9.00
N SER A 14 -7.44 -10.99 -7.89
CA SER A 14 -6.72 -12.27 -7.72
C SER A 14 -7.09 -13.39 -8.71
N ALA A 15 -8.05 -13.15 -9.61
CA ALA A 15 -8.51 -14.10 -10.64
C ALA A 15 -8.13 -13.67 -12.07
N ALA A 16 -7.41 -12.55 -12.23
CA ALA A 16 -6.84 -12.17 -13.51
C ALA A 16 -5.75 -13.18 -13.94
N ASP A 17 -5.52 -13.32 -15.23
CA ASP A 17 -4.39 -14.11 -15.72
C ASP A 17 -3.04 -13.41 -15.46
N GLU A 18 -1.97 -14.21 -15.46
CA GLU A 18 -0.59 -13.75 -15.18
C GLU A 18 -0.15 -12.63 -16.14
N VAL A 19 -0.55 -12.69 -17.42
CA VAL A 19 -0.22 -11.65 -18.41
C VAL A 19 -0.82 -10.30 -18.04
N THR A 20 -2.07 -10.30 -17.61
CA THR A 20 -2.77 -9.08 -17.16
C THR A 20 -2.15 -8.53 -15.89
N PHE A 21 -1.69 -9.40 -14.98
CA PHE A 21 -0.95 -9.00 -13.78
C PHE A 21 0.39 -8.35 -14.13
N ASP A 22 1.22 -9.02 -14.92
CA ASP A 22 2.55 -8.54 -15.28
C ASP A 22 2.45 -7.20 -16.01
N ALA A 23 1.52 -7.08 -16.97
CA ALA A 23 1.29 -5.83 -17.69
C ALA A 23 0.90 -4.65 -16.77
N PHE A 24 0.21 -4.90 -15.65
CA PHE A 24 -0.12 -3.85 -14.67
C PHE A 24 1.14 -3.41 -13.91
N TYR A 25 1.95 -4.34 -13.42
CA TYR A 25 3.14 -4.03 -12.64
C TYR A 25 4.25 -3.41 -13.50
N ASP A 26 4.41 -3.83 -14.75
CA ASP A 26 5.33 -3.21 -15.72
C ASP A 26 4.97 -1.74 -15.96
N GLN A 27 3.69 -1.44 -16.19
CA GLN A 27 3.20 -0.06 -16.36
C GLN A 27 3.37 0.77 -15.09
N LEU A 28 3.12 0.17 -13.92
CA LEU A 28 3.29 0.84 -12.64
C LEU A 28 4.76 1.18 -12.38
N GLU A 29 5.69 0.28 -12.69
CA GLU A 29 7.12 0.51 -12.55
C GLU A 29 7.58 1.67 -13.44
N GLU A 30 7.18 1.68 -14.71
CA GLU A 30 7.47 2.79 -15.63
C GLU A 30 6.90 4.12 -15.10
N PHE A 31 5.69 4.09 -14.53
CA PHE A 31 5.08 5.26 -13.93
C PHE A 31 5.84 5.75 -12.69
N ILE A 32 6.22 4.85 -11.77
CA ILE A 32 6.97 5.20 -10.54
C ILE A 32 8.29 5.91 -10.91
N HIS A 33 8.97 5.41 -11.94
CA HIS A 33 10.23 5.96 -12.46
C HIS A 33 10.04 7.31 -13.18
N SER A 34 8.94 7.50 -13.91
CA SER A 34 8.68 8.71 -14.68
C SER A 34 8.05 9.85 -13.87
N GLU A 35 7.32 9.55 -12.79
CA GLU A 35 6.69 10.54 -11.92
C GLU A 35 7.76 11.44 -11.25
N LYS A 36 7.57 12.76 -11.27
CA LYS A 36 8.57 13.75 -10.84
C LYS A 36 8.17 14.48 -9.57
N SER A 37 6.98 14.22 -9.03
CA SER A 37 6.54 14.84 -7.79
C SER A 37 7.45 14.51 -6.62
N PHE A 38 7.64 15.53 -5.76
CA PHE A 38 8.50 15.42 -4.58
C PHE A 38 7.96 14.40 -3.57
N TYR A 39 6.64 14.38 -3.39
CA TYR A 39 5.94 13.35 -2.62
C TYR A 39 5.00 12.58 -3.55
N LYS A 40 5.01 11.26 -3.44
CA LYS A 40 4.19 10.37 -4.25
C LYS A 40 3.49 9.38 -3.32
N PHE A 41 2.18 9.29 -3.44
CA PHE A 41 1.36 8.33 -2.69
C PHE A 41 0.66 7.41 -3.68
N PHE A 42 0.89 6.11 -3.54
CA PHE A 42 0.24 5.07 -4.32
C PHE A 42 -0.76 4.35 -3.42
N VAL A 43 -2.02 4.29 -3.83
CA VAL A 43 -3.11 3.74 -3.01
C VAL A 43 -3.93 2.70 -3.77
N ASP A 44 -4.71 1.90 -3.04
CA ASP A 44 -5.70 0.95 -3.58
C ASP A 44 -5.16 -0.26 -4.37
N PHE A 45 -4.08 -0.86 -3.87
CA PHE A 45 -3.50 -2.08 -4.46
C PHE A 45 -4.34 -3.36 -4.28
N ASN A 46 -5.54 -3.28 -3.67
CA ASN A 46 -6.34 -4.44 -3.29
C ASN A 46 -5.50 -5.55 -2.58
N ALA A 47 -4.51 -5.12 -1.81
CA ALA A 47 -3.47 -5.96 -1.23
C ALA A 47 -3.64 -6.01 0.29
N ARG A 48 -3.41 -7.19 0.85
CA ARG A 48 -3.29 -7.41 2.30
C ARG A 48 -1.88 -7.90 2.53
N LEU A 49 -1.02 -7.07 3.13
CA LEU A 49 0.38 -7.43 3.41
C LEU A 49 0.48 -8.28 4.67
N GLY A 50 -0.31 -7.99 5.69
CA GLY A 50 -0.23 -8.68 6.97
C GLY A 50 1.08 -8.36 7.69
N GLU A 51 1.42 -9.14 8.71
CA GLU A 51 2.63 -8.90 9.48
C GLU A 51 3.88 -8.92 8.58
N ALA A 52 4.80 -7.97 8.83
CA ALA A 52 6.08 -7.92 8.14
C ALA A 52 6.91 -9.17 8.43
N GLN A 53 7.51 -9.75 7.40
CA GLN A 53 8.46 -10.85 7.54
C GLN A 53 9.85 -10.34 7.92
N GLU A 54 10.76 -11.22 8.36
CA GLU A 54 12.07 -10.85 8.95
C GLU A 54 12.94 -9.94 8.06
N GLU A 55 12.79 -10.03 6.74
CA GLU A 55 13.59 -9.31 5.75
C GLU A 55 12.87 -8.09 5.12
N GLU A 56 11.66 -7.78 5.58
CA GLU A 56 10.80 -6.75 4.99
C GLU A 56 10.84 -5.44 5.76
N PHE A 57 11.86 -4.63 5.51
CA PHE A 57 12.07 -3.36 6.22
C PHE A 57 11.10 -2.24 5.80
N SER A 58 10.50 -2.36 4.61
CA SER A 58 9.58 -1.36 4.05
C SER A 58 8.12 -1.54 4.52
N ILE A 59 7.81 -2.61 5.28
CA ILE A 59 6.47 -3.00 5.72
C ILE A 59 6.35 -2.76 7.23
N VAL A 60 5.23 -2.21 7.68
CA VAL A 60 5.00 -1.92 9.10
C VAL A 60 4.60 -3.21 9.83
N LYS A 61 5.25 -3.51 10.96
CA LYS A 61 5.07 -4.76 11.74
C LYS A 61 3.65 -5.00 12.29
N PHE A 62 2.74 -4.03 12.23
CA PHE A 62 1.46 -4.07 12.94
C PHE A 62 0.24 -4.09 12.02
N GLU A 63 0.28 -4.87 10.94
CA GLU A 63 -0.88 -5.05 10.09
C GLU A 63 -1.83 -6.14 10.58
N MET A 64 -3.12 -5.99 10.26
CA MET A 64 -4.15 -6.98 10.54
C MET A 64 -4.49 -7.81 9.30
N GLY A 65 -4.47 -9.14 9.48
CA GLY A 65 -4.98 -10.11 8.52
C GLY A 65 -3.88 -10.84 7.73
N ASN A 66 -4.20 -12.06 7.28
CA ASN A 66 -3.29 -12.91 6.50
C ASN A 66 -2.92 -12.31 5.14
N ARG A 67 -1.64 -12.35 4.77
CA ARG A 67 -1.16 -11.93 3.45
C ARG A 67 -1.91 -12.61 2.31
N ASN A 68 -2.30 -11.84 1.28
CA ASN A 68 -2.88 -12.40 0.04
C ASN A 68 -1.87 -12.32 -1.13
N ALA A 69 -2.23 -12.88 -2.30
CA ALA A 69 -1.36 -12.88 -3.48
C ALA A 69 -0.89 -11.47 -3.89
N ASN A 70 -1.81 -10.50 -3.91
CA ASN A 70 -1.47 -9.10 -4.18
C ASN A 70 -0.57 -8.49 -3.09
N GLY A 71 -0.69 -8.96 -1.85
CA GLY A 71 0.21 -8.64 -0.74
C GLY A 71 1.64 -9.08 -1.02
N ASN A 72 1.86 -10.31 -1.50
CA ASN A 72 3.21 -10.76 -1.89
C ASN A 72 3.81 -9.85 -2.96
N ARG A 73 3.04 -9.50 -3.98
CA ARG A 73 3.49 -8.62 -5.07
C ARG A 73 3.76 -7.19 -4.59
N LEU A 74 2.93 -6.66 -3.70
CA LEU A 74 3.19 -5.36 -3.10
C LEU A 74 4.47 -5.38 -2.24
N ALA A 75 4.75 -6.48 -1.53
CA ALA A 75 6.00 -6.62 -0.79
C ALA A 75 7.23 -6.64 -1.73
N GLU A 76 7.14 -7.35 -2.86
CA GLU A 76 8.16 -7.35 -3.91
C GLU A 76 8.37 -5.95 -4.49
N LEU A 77 7.29 -5.19 -4.75
CA LEU A 77 7.40 -3.81 -5.22
C LEU A 77 8.08 -2.90 -4.18
N LEU A 78 7.73 -3.05 -2.90
CA LEU A 78 8.30 -2.26 -1.80
C LEU A 78 9.77 -2.60 -1.51
N SER A 79 10.24 -3.80 -1.89
CA SER A 79 11.65 -4.18 -1.79
C SER A 79 12.47 -3.73 -3.01
N ALA A 80 11.84 -3.67 -4.19
CA ALA A 80 12.48 -3.25 -5.44
C ALA A 80 12.53 -1.71 -5.61
N ALA A 81 11.56 -0.98 -5.05
CA ALA A 81 11.43 0.46 -5.20
C ALA A 81 11.70 1.19 -3.86
N PRO A 82 12.12 2.47 -3.88
CA PRO A 82 12.29 3.30 -2.68
C PRO A 82 10.93 3.77 -2.13
N LEU A 83 10.03 2.83 -1.89
CA LEU A 83 8.68 3.03 -1.37
C LEU A 83 8.58 2.41 0.02
N PHE A 84 7.81 3.06 0.88
CA PHE A 84 7.51 2.57 2.22
C PHE A 84 6.01 2.40 2.35
N GLN A 85 5.61 1.34 3.05
CA GLN A 85 4.22 1.11 3.36
C GLN A 85 3.71 2.18 4.33
N GLY A 86 2.65 2.89 3.92
CA GLY A 86 1.91 3.82 4.77
C GLY A 86 0.81 3.12 5.59
N ILE A 87 -0.10 3.93 6.12
CA ILE A 87 -1.26 3.46 6.90
C ILE A 87 -2.20 2.65 6.00
N SER A 88 -2.33 1.36 6.26
CA SER A 88 -3.21 0.43 5.53
C SER A 88 -4.57 0.22 6.20
N PHE A 89 -4.78 0.80 7.40
CA PHE A 89 -5.96 0.54 8.22
C PHE A 89 -6.63 1.82 8.70
N PHE A 90 -7.91 1.97 8.34
CA PHE A 90 -8.77 3.04 8.83
C PHE A 90 -9.89 2.44 9.68
N GLN A 91 -9.79 2.56 11.00
CA GLN A 91 -10.91 2.33 11.90
C GLN A 91 -11.78 3.58 11.94
N LYS A 92 -13.07 3.42 11.62
CA LYS A 92 -14.06 4.44 11.96
C LYS A 92 -14.08 4.56 13.49
N LEU A 93 -13.81 5.75 14.03
CA LEU A 93 -13.93 5.96 15.45
C LEU A 93 -15.41 5.85 15.83
N ASP A 94 -15.79 4.80 16.56
CA ASP A 94 -17.14 4.74 17.12
C ASP A 94 -17.30 5.84 18.17
N MET A 95 -18.24 6.76 17.92
CA MET A 95 -18.48 7.95 18.75
C MET A 95 -18.83 7.62 20.23
N ALA A 96 -19.06 6.35 20.57
CA ALA A 96 -19.29 5.90 21.94
C ALA A 96 -18.04 5.99 22.84
N VAL A 97 -16.83 5.95 22.29
CA VAL A 97 -15.57 5.99 23.08
C VAL A 97 -15.08 7.43 23.33
N SER A 98 -15.55 8.41 22.55
CA SER A 98 -15.15 9.83 22.64
C SER A 98 -15.50 10.49 23.99
N LYS A 99 -16.52 10.01 24.70
CA LYS A 99 -16.89 10.58 26.01
C LYS A 99 -15.86 10.36 27.14
N ARG A 100 -14.83 9.52 26.94
CA ARG A 100 -13.78 9.29 27.95
C ARG A 100 -12.54 10.16 27.80
N TYR A 101 -12.38 10.92 26.70
CA TYR A 101 -11.16 11.70 26.44
C TYR A 101 -11.30 13.22 26.67
N ASN A 102 -12.48 13.72 27.07
CA ASN A 102 -12.70 15.13 27.40
C ASN A 102 -12.79 15.36 28.92
N SER A 103 -11.80 14.86 29.66
CA SER A 103 -11.63 15.13 31.10
C SER A 103 -10.14 15.24 31.41
N CYS A 104 -9.53 16.34 30.96
CA CYS A 104 -8.41 17.03 31.60
C CYS A 104 -8.29 18.43 31.00
#